data_AF-A0A4Q1JYB2-F1
#
_entry.id   AF-A0A4Q1JYB2-F1
#
_cell.length_a   1.000
_cell.length_b   1.000
_cell.length_c   1.000
_cell.angle_alpha   90.00
_cell.angle_beta   90.00
_cell.angle_gamma   90.00
#
_symmetry.space_group_name_H-M   'P 1'
#
loop_
_entity.id
_entity.type
_entity.pdbx_description
1 polymer ?
#
loop_
_entity_poly.entity_id
_entity_poly.type
_entity_poly.pdbx_seq_one_letter_code
_entity_poly.pdbx_strand_id
1 'polypeptide(L)'
;MQQSRHDCAQAEHLFALLERDALDAAIDAGLMQFVGAHCTQCPAGWLARIAAAQRQLQTAWDARQRYRARQARLQQRAEARARARLQRTDPARSTSPNPPALPPAVAAVLARAKARAAGRAT
;
A
#
# COMPACT_ATOMS: atom_id res chain seq x y z
N MET A 1 -43.77 -10.64 -10.69
CA MET A 1 -43.76 -11.50 -9.47
C MET A 1 -42.74 -12.65 -9.51
N GLN A 2 -42.04 -12.90 -10.62
CA GLN A 2 -41.08 -14.03 -10.71
C GLN A 2 -39.69 -13.72 -10.12
N GLN A 3 -39.25 -12.46 -10.16
CA GLN A 3 -37.93 -12.02 -9.62
C GLN A 3 -37.76 -12.31 -8.13
N SER A 4 -38.75 -11.98 -7.28
CA SER A 4 -38.64 -12.17 -5.83
C SER A 4 -38.46 -13.64 -5.41
N ARG A 5 -39.01 -14.59 -6.17
CA ARG A 5 -38.82 -16.03 -5.90
C ARG A 5 -37.42 -16.50 -6.30
N HIS A 6 -36.90 -16.00 -7.42
CA HIS A 6 -35.54 -16.29 -7.87
C HIS A 6 -34.50 -15.73 -6.88
N ASP A 7 -34.75 -14.54 -6.33
CA ASP A 7 -33.86 -13.90 -5.35
C ASP A 7 -33.78 -14.72 -4.05
N CYS A 8 -34.87 -15.33 -3.58
CA CYS A 8 -34.80 -16.18 -2.38
C CYS A 8 -34.18 -17.56 -2.64
N ALA A 9 -34.42 -18.17 -3.80
CA ALA A 9 -33.74 -19.41 -4.15
C ALA A 9 -32.21 -19.21 -4.26
N GLN A 10 -31.79 -18.07 -4.82
CA GLN A 10 -30.38 -17.69 -4.88
C GLN A 10 -29.81 -17.39 -3.48
N ALA A 11 -30.56 -16.70 -2.62
CA ALA A 11 -30.16 -16.44 -1.24
C ALA A 11 -29.93 -17.73 -0.44
N GLU A 12 -30.84 -18.69 -0.57
CA GLU A 12 -30.71 -20.02 0.06
C GLU A 12 -29.45 -20.74 -0.42
N HIS A 13 -29.25 -20.78 -1.74
CA HIS A 13 -28.08 -21.43 -2.34
C HIS A 13 -26.77 -20.81 -1.85
N LEU A 14 -26.67 -19.48 -1.87
CA LEU A 14 -25.49 -18.76 -1.39
C LEU A 14 -25.27 -18.98 0.11
N PHE A 15 -26.34 -18.96 0.92
CA PHE A 15 -26.25 -19.25 2.34
C PHE A 15 -25.71 -20.66 2.60
N ALA A 16 -26.23 -21.67 1.90
CA ALA A 16 -25.77 -23.06 2.04
C ALA A 16 -24.28 -23.24 1.67
N LEU A 17 -23.77 -22.50 0.68
CA LEU A 17 -22.35 -22.49 0.35
C LEU A 17 -21.50 -21.83 1.44
N LEU A 18 -21.98 -20.71 2.01
CA LEU A 18 -21.29 -20.00 3.09
C LEU A 18 -21.26 -20.77 4.42
N GLU A 19 -22.29 -21.57 4.72
CA GLU A 19 -22.31 -22.44 5.91
C GLU A 19 -21.34 -23.62 5.79
N ARG A 20 -20.97 -23.99 4.56
CA ARG A 20 -19.98 -25.03 4.27
C ARG A 20 -18.57 -24.47 4.09
N ASP A 21 -18.38 -23.17 4.39
CA ASP A 21 -17.16 -22.42 4.11
C ASP A 21 -16.66 -22.53 2.65
N ALA A 22 -17.57 -22.83 1.71
CA ALA A 22 -17.29 -22.98 0.29
C ALA A 22 -17.28 -21.61 -0.41
N LEU A 23 -16.36 -20.74 0.02
CA LEU A 23 -16.34 -19.33 -0.39
C LEU A 23 -16.11 -19.16 -1.90
N ASP A 24 -15.22 -19.95 -2.51
CA ASP A 24 -14.94 -19.88 -3.94
C ASP A 24 -16.18 -20.25 -4.76
N ALA A 25 -16.86 -21.34 -4.38
CA ALA A 25 -18.10 -21.75 -5.01
C ALA A 25 -19.21 -20.69 -4.84
N ALA A 26 -19.26 -20.00 -3.69
CA ALA A 26 -20.19 -18.90 -3.48
C ALA A 26 -19.88 -17.71 -4.42
N ILE A 27 -18.60 -17.36 -4.60
CA ILE A 27 -18.18 -16.32 -5.54
C ILE A 27 -18.57 -16.70 -6.97
N ASP A 28 -18.31 -17.93 -7.40
CA ASP A 28 -18.69 -18.44 -8.72
C ASP A 28 -20.22 -18.43 -8.93
N ALA A 29 -20.98 -18.74 -7.87
CA ALA A 29 -22.44 -18.65 -7.85
C ALA A 29 -22.98 -17.20 -7.81
N GLY A 30 -22.10 -16.20 -7.84
CA GLY A 30 -22.49 -14.80 -7.96
C GLY A 30 -22.64 -14.06 -6.63
N LEU A 31 -21.94 -14.49 -5.56
CA LEU A 31 -22.03 -13.87 -4.23
C LEU A 31 -21.86 -12.35 -4.26
N MET A 32 -20.95 -11.83 -5.08
CA MET A 32 -20.66 -10.39 -5.14
C MET A 32 -21.67 -9.59 -5.99
N GLN A 33 -22.41 -10.27 -6.86
CA GLN A 33 -23.42 -9.69 -7.74
C GLN A 33 -24.83 -9.78 -7.12
N PHE A 34 -24.98 -10.55 -6.03
CA PHE A 34 -26.26 -10.71 -5.35
C PHE A 34 -26.71 -9.42 -4.65
N VAL A 35 -27.85 -8.87 -5.10
CA VAL A 35 -28.49 -7.67 -4.55
C VAL A 35 -29.82 -8.04 -3.88
N GLY A 36 -29.78 -8.92 -2.88
CA GLY A 36 -30.98 -9.40 -2.19
C GLY A 36 -31.36 -8.63 -0.93
N ALA A 37 -30.74 -7.48 -0.65
CA ALA A 37 -30.93 -6.71 0.59
C ALA A 37 -32.38 -6.23 0.82
N HIS A 38 -33.26 -6.33 -0.18
CA HIS A 38 -34.64 -5.84 -0.13
C HIS A 38 -35.70 -6.94 -0.25
N CYS A 39 -35.30 -8.21 -0.31
CA CYS A 39 -36.29 -9.28 -0.36
C CYS A 39 -36.87 -9.54 1.03
N THR A 40 -38.12 -9.13 1.23
CA THR A 40 -38.84 -9.31 2.51
C THR A 40 -39.28 -10.75 2.77
N GLN A 41 -39.21 -11.62 1.76
CA GLN A 41 -39.58 -13.03 1.87
C GLN A 41 -38.42 -13.92 2.31
N CYS A 42 -37.18 -13.46 2.18
CA CYS A 42 -36.02 -14.27 2.55
C CYS A 42 -35.72 -14.10 4.05
N PRO A 43 -35.29 -15.17 4.75
CA PRO A 43 -34.90 -15.09 6.15
C PRO A 43 -33.82 -14.03 6.38
N ALA A 44 -34.04 -13.14 7.36
CA ALA A 44 -33.11 -12.05 7.67
C ALA A 44 -31.70 -12.55 8.03
N GLY A 45 -31.58 -13.72 8.65
CA GLY A 45 -30.31 -14.36 8.98
C GLY A 45 -29.47 -14.73 7.74
N TRP A 46 -30.11 -15.20 6.67
CA TRP A 46 -29.41 -15.54 5.42
C TRP A 46 -28.85 -14.29 4.76
N LEU A 47 -29.68 -13.24 4.64
CA LEU A 47 -29.27 -11.97 4.07
C LEU A 47 -28.14 -11.32 4.90
N ALA A 48 -28.22 -11.40 6.23
CA ALA A 48 -27.17 -10.90 7.11
C ALA A 48 -25.84 -11.64 6.92
N ARG A 49 -25.88 -12.97 6.80
CA ARG A 49 -24.68 -13.81 6.57
C ARG A 49 -24.04 -13.50 5.22
N ILE A 50 -24.83 -13.40 4.16
CA ILE A 50 -24.38 -13.05 2.81
C ILE A 50 -23.76 -11.65 2.81
N ALA A 51 -24.43 -10.66 3.40
CA ALA A 51 -23.91 -9.29 3.47
C ALA A 51 -22.60 -9.20 4.30
N ALA A 52 -22.47 -10.00 5.36
CA ALA A 52 -21.23 -10.08 6.12
C ALA A 52 -20.07 -10.65 5.27
N ALA A 53 -20.32 -11.72 4.52
CA ALA A 53 -19.33 -12.30 3.61
C ALA A 53 -18.88 -11.31 2.52
N GLN A 54 -19.83 -10.62 1.88
CA GLN A 54 -19.53 -9.57 0.89
C GLN A 54 -18.66 -8.46 1.49
N ARG A 55 -18.98 -7.94 2.69
CA ARG A 55 -18.19 -6.90 3.36
C ARG A 55 -16.77 -7.39 3.69
N GLN A 56 -16.62 -8.62 4.15
CA GLN A 56 -15.33 -9.22 4.45
C GLN A 56 -14.46 -9.34 3.20
N LEU A 57 -15.04 -9.80 2.09
CA LEU A 57 -14.37 -9.89 0.80
C LEU A 57 -13.92 -8.51 0.29
N GLN A 58 -14.80 -7.51 0.33
CA GLN A 58 -14.47 -6.15 -0.07
C GLN A 58 -13.30 -5.59 0.76
N THR A 59 -13.34 -5.79 2.08
CA THR A 59 -12.26 -5.37 3.00
C THR A 59 -10.93 -6.03 2.64
N ALA A 60 -10.95 -7.34 2.33
CA ALA A 60 -9.77 -8.08 1.94
C ALA A 60 -9.19 -7.59 0.61
N TRP A 61 -10.05 -7.29 -0.37
CA TRP A 61 -9.62 -6.72 -1.65
C TRP A 61 -9.01 -5.33 -1.47
N ASP A 62 -9.62 -4.46 -0.68
CA ASP A 62 -9.09 -3.13 -0.41
C ASP A 62 -7.72 -3.20 0.30
N ALA A 63 -7.56 -4.14 1.24
CA ALA A 63 -6.26 -4.42 1.86
C ALA A 63 -5.22 -4.86 0.82
N ARG A 64 -5.58 -5.77 -0.09
CA ARG A 64 -4.70 -6.22 -1.17
C ARG A 64 -4.31 -5.08 -2.11
N GLN A 65 -5.25 -4.20 -2.46
CA GLN A 65 -4.96 -3.06 -3.32
C GLN A 65 -4.01 -2.06 -2.64
N ARG A 66 -4.22 -1.75 -1.35
CA ARG A 66 -3.30 -0.91 -0.57
C ARG A 66 -1.88 -1.48 -0.52
N TYR A 67 -1.77 -2.80 -0.31
CA TYR A 67 -0.48 -3.48 -0.33
C TYR A 67 0.21 -3.34 -1.69
N ARG A 68 -0.50 -3.63 -2.79
CA ARG A 68 0.03 -3.50 -4.17
C ARG A 68 0.48 -2.07 -4.47
N ALA A 69 -0.31 -1.08 -4.10
CA ALA A 69 0.04 0.33 -4.28
C ALA A 69 1.30 0.70 -3.49
N ARG A 70 1.45 0.20 -2.26
CA ARG A 70 2.68 0.39 -1.45
C ARG A 70 3.89 -0.25 -2.12
N GLN A 71 3.75 -1.48 -2.62
CA GLN A 71 4.84 -2.18 -3.31
C GLN A 71 5.29 -1.42 -4.57
N ALA A 72 4.36 -0.95 -5.40
CA ALA A 72 4.68 -0.15 -6.58
C ALA A 72 5.50 1.10 -6.22
N ARG A 73 5.11 1.83 -5.16
CA ARG A 73 5.87 3.00 -4.68
C ARG A 73 7.27 2.65 -4.20
N LEU A 74 7.42 1.52 -3.50
CA LEU A 74 8.73 1.07 -3.02
C LEU A 74 9.64 0.67 -4.19
N GLN A 75 9.10 -0.02 -5.18
CA GLN A 75 9.81 -0.40 -6.40
C GLN A 75 10.31 0.84 -7.15
N GLN A 76 9.44 1.84 -7.38
CA GLN A 76 9.82 3.10 -8.02
C GLN A 76 10.96 3.81 -7.27
N ARG A 77 10.91 3.85 -5.93
CA ARG A 77 11.97 4.43 -5.11
C ARG A 77 13.28 3.64 -5.21
N ALA A 78 13.20 2.31 -5.26
CA ALA A 78 14.37 1.46 -5.42
C ALA A 78 15.05 1.68 -6.78
N GLU A 79 14.26 1.74 -7.85
CA GLU A 79 14.72 2.03 -9.21
C GLU A 79 15.35 3.42 -9.31
N ALA A 80 14.72 4.45 -8.74
CA ALA A 80 15.27 5.81 -8.71
C ALA A 80 16.63 5.85 -7.99
N ARG A 81 16.77 5.17 -6.85
CA ARG A 81 18.05 5.07 -6.13
C ARG A 81 19.10 4.29 -6.93
N ALA A 82 18.71 3.24 -7.63
CA ALA A 82 19.61 2.48 -8.48
C ALA A 82 20.14 3.35 -9.64
N ARG A 83 19.27 4.10 -10.31
CA ARG A 83 19.65 5.07 -11.37
C ARG A 83 20.60 6.14 -10.83
N ALA A 84 20.30 6.73 -9.66
CA ALA A 84 21.17 7.71 -9.03
C ALA A 84 22.57 7.16 -8.69
N ARG A 85 22.66 5.88 -8.27
CA ARG A 85 23.95 5.23 -8.03
C ARG A 85 24.77 5.08 -9.31
N LEU A 86 24.15 4.61 -10.40
CA LEU A 86 24.81 4.48 -11.70
C LEU A 86 25.34 5.84 -12.21
N GLN A 87 24.54 6.91 -12.07
CA GLN A 87 24.94 8.26 -12.44
C GLN A 87 26.10 8.81 -11.58
N ARG A 88 26.21 8.40 -10.31
CA ARG A 88 27.30 8.83 -9.43
C ARG A 88 28.63 8.12 -9.73
N THR A 89 28.56 6.87 -10.19
CA THR A 89 29.74 6.08 -10.58
C THR A 89 30.23 6.38 -11.99
N ASP A 90 29.56 7.26 -12.74
CA ASP A 90 29.99 7.67 -14.06
C ASP A 90 31.26 8.53 -13.97
N PRO A 91 32.43 8.02 -14.41
CA PRO A 91 33.72 8.71 -14.26
C PRO A 91 33.77 10.01 -15.07
N ALA A 92 32.87 10.23 -16.04
CA ALA A 92 32.78 11.48 -16.79
C ALA A 92 32.30 12.68 -15.94
N ARG A 93 31.75 12.44 -14.74
CA ARG A 93 31.25 13.49 -13.82
C ARG A 93 32.27 13.89 -12.73
N SER A 94 33.47 13.30 -12.70
CA SER A 94 34.49 13.62 -11.68
C SER A 94 35.24 14.94 -11.93
N THR A 95 34.86 15.72 -12.93
CA THR A 95 35.34 17.11 -13.11
C THR A 95 34.59 18.04 -12.16
N SER A 96 34.82 17.89 -10.86
CA SER A 96 34.41 18.93 -9.90
C SER A 96 35.23 20.20 -10.18
N PRO A 97 34.59 21.37 -10.36
CA PRO A 97 35.29 22.64 -10.35
C PRO A 97 35.94 22.81 -8.97
N ASN A 98 37.18 23.30 -8.97
CA ASN A 98 37.99 23.63 -7.81
C ASN A 98 37.10 24.18 -6.65
N PRO A 99 37.13 23.59 -5.44
CA PRO A 99 36.30 24.09 -4.35
C PRO A 99 36.55 25.59 -4.16
N PRO A 100 35.49 26.39 -3.92
CA PRO A 100 35.64 27.82 -3.71
C PRO A 100 36.60 28.03 -2.54
N ALA A 101 37.64 28.85 -2.77
CA ALA A 101 38.63 29.17 -1.75
C ALA A 101 37.92 29.75 -0.52
N LEU A 102 38.31 29.25 0.66
CA LEU A 102 37.71 29.70 1.92
C LEU A 102 37.94 31.21 2.09
N PRO A 103 36.92 32.01 2.44
CA PRO A 103 37.10 33.42 2.69
C PRO A 103 38.16 33.65 3.80
N PRO A 104 39.10 34.59 3.61
CA PRO A 104 40.27 34.74 4.48
C PRO A 104 39.89 35.03 5.94
N ALA A 105 38.77 35.70 6.17
CA ALA A 105 38.24 35.96 7.52
C ALA A 105 37.90 34.66 8.28
N VAL A 106 37.34 33.66 7.60
CA VAL A 106 36.97 32.37 8.22
C VAL A 106 38.23 31.56 8.52
N ALA A 107 39.21 31.57 7.62
CA ALA A 107 40.50 30.91 7.84
C ALA A 107 41.23 31.48 9.08
N ALA A 108 41.20 32.81 9.25
CA ALA A 108 41.79 33.47 10.41
C ALA A 108 41.11 33.11 11.74
N VAL A 109 39.77 32.97 11.76
CA VAL A 109 39.02 32.54 12.95
C VAL A 109 39.36 31.10 13.32
N LEU A 110 39.44 30.19 12.33
CA LEU A 110 39.82 28.80 12.55
C LEU A 110 41.27 28.66 13.06
N ALA A 111 42.20 29.46 12.53
CA ALA A 111 43.58 29.48 13.00
C ALA A 111 43.68 29.91 14.48
N ARG A 112 42.92 30.94 14.89
CA ARG A 112 42.84 31.39 16.29
C ARG A 112 42.20 30.34 17.20
N ALA A 113 41.15 29.68 16.74
CA ALA A 113 40.50 28.59 17.47
C ALA A 113 41.45 27.40 17.68
N LYS A 114 42.22 27.03 16.65
CA LYS A 114 43.24 25.98 16.73
C LYS A 114 44.36 26.34 17.72
N ALA A 115 44.83 27.59 17.70
CA ALA A 115 45.83 28.07 18.66
C ALA A 115 45.32 28.05 20.11
N ARG A 116 44.05 28.44 20.35
CA ARG A 116 43.42 28.34 21.68
C ARG A 116 43.25 26.90 22.15
N ALA A 117 42.94 25.98 21.25
CA ALA A 117 42.81 24.56 21.59
C ALA A 117 44.18 23.94 21.95
N ALA A 118 45.24 24.29 21.20
CA ALA A 118 46.59 23.83 21.49
C ALA A 118 47.14 24.39 22.82
N GLY A 119 46.84 25.65 23.15
CA GLY A 119 47.28 26.29 24.40
C GLY A 119 46.45 25.94 25.66
N ARG A 120 45.35 25.19 25.52
CA ARG A 120 44.54 24.68 26.66
C ARG A 120 44.84 23.22 27.01
N ALA A 121 45.75 22.56 26.27
CA ALA A 121 46.14 21.17 26.46
C ALA A 121 47.38 20.98 27.35
N THR A 122 47.77 22.03 28.08
CA THR A 122 48.82 22.05 29.12
C THR A 122 48.23 22.63 30.39
#